data_AF-A0A220U2N0-F1
#
_entry.id   AF-A0A220U2N0-F1
#
_cell.length_a   1.000
_cell.length_b   1.000
_cell.length_c   1.000
_cell.angle_alpha   90.00
_cell.angle_beta   90.00
_cell.angle_gamma   90.00
#
_symmetry.space_group_name_H-M   'P 1'
#
loop_
_entity.id
_entity.type
_entity.pdbx_description
1 polymer ?
#
loop_
_entity_poly.entity_id
_entity_poly.type
_entity_poly.pdbx_seq_one_letter_code
_entity_poly.pdbx_strand_id
1 'polypeptide(L)'
;MDSAYLHNSVFNIELKRRELEQKKLTRSEVIRWFEVNYRVFSKKSAFTCLCCNKPVNMNLIKEEGRPFYFRHIDESECSYSENTNTYHKHVSKHEDKSKKDIGLTIFRELLEGELKPYNAEIGRGYHYRKKLSFIPDFIIKFPNSDERWAIDYFTAINQGLTSGSYARHLSKRMKTYKEEEFKHFSFVDSSWLSFLDETNKGTLLKAETYVTSKTHEDDLWDTFLTENVQGELLDYLTQDTGTEVEEFNTMNIAYVDVFNRLCTIFRFIPISQHDRTITFYKLSSSEVPLDRALSMNAQQNHFVFSKENEDGKRNDFLKELIERKAQFELEQKMLDEEQQRIKEMDEEKQKQIQKAKYLEDEKFERERQETMRIAAQRPIEVHPDYWDYQKQRKFQFGKYTYQQSQPESSYKKTEDSIDKKKEKKVREALLSHPIKGELYIDGETRAWRKAILKWIDENQSGETMVVSLEKLIGHMKSSGVSFNQNDNLAKYPVKVFLEFYVKTIKAELKKRINLSFQE
;
A
#
# COMPACT_ATOMS: atom_id res chain seq x y z
N MET A 1 -44.84 -7.20 -2.97
CA MET A 1 -44.31 -6.92 -4.33
C MET A 1 -45.41 -6.28 -5.14
N ASP A 2 -45.12 -5.27 -5.95
CA ASP A 2 -46.19 -4.48 -6.58
C ASP A 2 -46.50 -4.97 -8.01
N SER A 3 -45.78 -6.00 -8.49
CA SER A 3 -45.99 -6.58 -9.81
C SER A 3 -45.87 -8.11 -9.79
N ALA A 4 -46.61 -8.75 -10.69
CA ALA A 4 -46.61 -10.20 -10.90
C ALA A 4 -46.89 -10.51 -12.38
N TYR A 5 -46.50 -11.69 -12.86
CA TYR A 5 -46.94 -12.17 -14.17
C TYR A 5 -48.39 -12.64 -14.09
N LEU A 6 -49.20 -12.24 -15.07
CA LEU A 6 -50.50 -12.81 -15.37
C LEU A 6 -50.55 -13.06 -16.88
N HIS A 7 -50.70 -14.33 -17.28
CA HIS A 7 -50.71 -14.73 -18.70
C HIS A 7 -49.53 -14.16 -19.50
N ASN A 8 -48.30 -14.35 -18.98
CA ASN A 8 -47.04 -13.85 -19.57
C ASN A 8 -46.94 -12.31 -19.72
N SER A 9 -47.87 -11.55 -19.15
CA SER A 9 -47.82 -10.09 -19.09
C SER A 9 -47.52 -9.62 -17.66
N VAL A 10 -46.73 -8.56 -17.52
CA VAL A 10 -46.44 -7.97 -16.21
C VAL A 10 -47.63 -7.13 -15.76
N PHE A 11 -48.27 -7.54 -14.67
CA PHE A 11 -49.37 -6.81 -14.04
C PHE A 11 -48.87 -6.08 -12.80
N ASN A 12 -48.88 -4.74 -12.84
CA ASN A 12 -48.54 -3.90 -11.71
C ASN A 12 -49.81 -3.46 -10.96
N ILE A 13 -49.99 -3.98 -9.75
CA ILE A 13 -51.20 -3.76 -8.96
C ILE A 13 -51.30 -2.34 -8.42
N GLU A 14 -50.16 -1.73 -8.06
CA GLU A 14 -50.12 -0.36 -7.55
C GLU A 14 -50.35 0.67 -8.66
N LEU A 15 -49.75 0.45 -9.83
CA LEU A 15 -50.00 1.28 -11.01
C LEU A 15 -51.48 1.24 -11.36
N LYS A 16 -52.07 0.03 -11.40
CA LYS A 16 -53.48 -0.14 -11.75
C LYS A 16 -54.42 0.48 -10.72
N ARG A 17 -54.06 0.42 -9.43
CA ARG A 17 -54.76 1.11 -8.35
C ARG A 17 -54.76 2.62 -8.58
N ARG A 18 -53.59 3.22 -8.85
CA ARG A 18 -53.45 4.66 -9.09
C ARG A 18 -54.26 5.12 -10.31
N GLU A 19 -54.28 4.34 -11.39
CA GLU A 19 -55.11 4.62 -12.57
C GLU A 19 -56.62 4.67 -12.23
N LEU A 20 -57.09 3.81 -11.32
CA LEU A 20 -58.50 3.78 -10.91
C LEU A 20 -58.82 4.92 -9.93
N GLU A 21 -57.91 5.25 -9.02
CA GLU A 21 -58.05 6.41 -8.12
C GLU A 21 -58.05 7.73 -8.91
N GLN A 22 -57.25 7.84 -9.98
CA GLN A 22 -57.29 9.00 -10.90
C GLN A 22 -58.65 9.15 -11.61
N LYS A 23 -59.39 8.04 -11.79
CA LYS A 23 -60.78 8.05 -12.28
C LYS A 23 -61.81 8.39 -11.19
N LYS A 24 -61.35 8.88 -10.03
CA LYS A 24 -62.16 9.27 -8.86
C LYS A 24 -62.91 8.12 -8.20
N LEU A 25 -62.45 6.87 -8.36
CA LEU A 25 -62.99 5.76 -7.58
C LEU A 25 -62.47 5.83 -6.13
N THR A 26 -63.35 5.63 -5.16
CA THR A 26 -62.99 5.50 -3.76
C THR A 26 -62.23 4.19 -3.51
N ARG A 27 -61.45 4.12 -2.42
CA ARG A 27 -60.64 2.93 -2.08
C ARG A 27 -61.48 1.65 -2.05
N SER A 28 -62.68 1.69 -1.47
CA SER A 28 -63.61 0.57 -1.41
C SER A 28 -64.09 0.11 -2.79
N GLU A 29 -64.34 1.06 -3.71
CA GLU A 29 -64.72 0.77 -5.08
C GLU A 29 -63.56 0.17 -5.88
N VAL A 30 -62.34 0.67 -5.67
CA VAL A 30 -61.13 0.10 -6.27
C VAL A 30 -60.92 -1.34 -5.79
N ILE A 31 -61.05 -1.61 -4.49
CA ILE A 31 -60.97 -2.99 -3.95
C ILE A 31 -62.03 -3.87 -4.60
N ARG A 32 -63.29 -3.41 -4.65
CA ARG A 32 -64.38 -4.15 -5.30
C ARG A 32 -64.09 -4.43 -6.76
N TRP A 33 -63.49 -3.47 -7.48
CA TRP A 33 -63.08 -3.65 -8.87
C TRP A 33 -62.02 -4.75 -9.03
N PHE A 34 -60.98 -4.77 -8.18
CA PHE A 34 -59.97 -5.84 -8.19
C PHE A 34 -60.57 -7.19 -7.81
N GLU A 35 -61.49 -7.22 -6.84
CA GLU A 35 -62.17 -8.45 -6.44
C GLU A 35 -63.00 -9.04 -7.59
N VAL A 36 -63.75 -8.21 -8.32
CA VAL A 36 -64.57 -8.66 -9.46
C VAL A 36 -63.71 -9.12 -10.63
N ASN A 37 -62.69 -8.34 -11.00
CA ASN A 37 -61.94 -8.59 -12.24
C ASN A 37 -60.76 -9.56 -12.06
N TYR A 38 -60.12 -9.59 -10.89
CA TYR A 38 -58.84 -10.29 -10.70
C TYR A 38 -58.81 -11.33 -9.57
N ARG A 39 -59.82 -11.39 -8.69
CA ARG A 39 -59.80 -12.34 -7.55
C ARG A 39 -59.77 -13.78 -7.98
N VAL A 40 -60.53 -14.14 -9.02
CA VAL A 40 -60.61 -15.51 -9.51
C VAL A 40 -59.23 -15.98 -10.00
N PHE A 41 -58.49 -15.13 -10.70
CA PHE A 41 -57.12 -15.41 -11.12
C PHE A 41 -56.19 -15.62 -9.92
N SER A 42 -56.30 -14.78 -8.89
CA SER A 42 -55.55 -14.92 -7.64
C SER A 42 -55.86 -16.24 -6.92
N LYS A 43 -57.15 -16.62 -6.79
CA LYS A 43 -57.59 -17.89 -6.19
C LYS A 43 -57.11 -19.11 -6.97
N LYS A 44 -57.03 -18.99 -8.30
CA LYS A 44 -56.49 -20.03 -9.19
C LYS A 44 -54.96 -20.02 -9.26
N SER A 45 -54.27 -19.23 -8.43
CA SER A 45 -52.80 -19.16 -8.44
C SER A 45 -52.23 -18.74 -9.80
N ALA A 46 -53.00 -18.00 -10.60
CA ALA A 46 -52.62 -17.59 -11.96
C ALA A 46 -51.63 -16.42 -11.99
N PHE A 47 -51.52 -15.68 -10.88
CA PHE A 47 -50.46 -14.70 -10.70
C PHE A 47 -49.19 -15.42 -10.23
N THR A 48 -48.08 -15.18 -10.91
CA THR A 48 -46.78 -15.70 -10.51
C THR A 48 -45.81 -14.57 -10.20
N CYS A 49 -44.95 -14.78 -9.22
CA CYS A 49 -43.89 -13.85 -8.88
C CYS A 49 -42.97 -13.63 -10.09
N LEU A 50 -42.65 -12.37 -10.41
CA LEU A 50 -41.71 -12.03 -11.49
C LEU A 50 -40.32 -12.66 -11.29
N CYS A 51 -39.96 -12.95 -10.04
CA CYS A 51 -38.61 -13.33 -9.67
C CYS A 51 -38.42 -14.85 -9.63
N CYS A 52 -39.30 -15.57 -8.94
CA CYS A 52 -39.16 -17.01 -8.72
C CYS A 52 -40.21 -17.86 -9.45
N ASN A 53 -41.13 -17.22 -10.20
CA ASN A 53 -42.27 -17.85 -10.87
C ASN A 53 -43.19 -18.68 -9.95
N LYS A 54 -43.00 -18.62 -8.62
CA LYS A 54 -43.94 -19.23 -7.68
C LYS A 54 -45.27 -18.46 -7.68
N PRO A 55 -46.39 -19.15 -7.42
CA PRO A 55 -47.67 -18.48 -7.32
C PRO A 55 -47.73 -17.44 -6.19
N VAL A 56 -48.41 -16.33 -6.46
CA VAL A 56 -48.61 -15.25 -5.52
C VAL A 56 -50.09 -14.88 -5.41
N ASN A 57 -50.47 -14.45 -4.23
CA ASN A 57 -51.80 -13.97 -3.93
C ASN A 57 -51.83 -12.45 -3.90
N MET A 58 -52.87 -11.90 -4.49
CA MET A 58 -53.18 -10.48 -4.44
C MET A 58 -53.70 -10.11 -3.04
N ASN A 59 -53.05 -9.13 -2.42
CA ASN A 59 -53.43 -8.58 -1.13
C ASN A 59 -53.91 -7.12 -1.27
N LEU A 60 -55.17 -6.89 -0.89
CA LEU A 60 -55.87 -5.62 -1.06
C LEU A 60 -56.13 -5.01 0.32
N ILE A 61 -55.25 -4.10 0.76
CA ILE A 61 -55.39 -3.46 2.08
C ILE A 61 -56.49 -2.41 2.08
N LYS A 62 -57.40 -2.50 3.06
CA LYS A 62 -58.52 -1.57 3.27
C LYS A 62 -58.09 -0.18 3.75
N GLU A 63 -57.05 -0.09 4.57
CA GLU A 63 -56.54 1.18 5.10
C GLU A 63 -56.03 2.10 3.97
N GLU A 64 -56.46 3.36 4.00
CA GLU A 64 -55.96 4.39 3.09
C GLU A 64 -54.47 4.67 3.33
N GLY A 65 -53.75 5.03 2.27
CA GLY A 65 -52.30 5.29 2.31
C GLY A 65 -51.41 4.05 2.27
N ARG A 66 -51.94 2.84 2.50
CA ARG A 66 -51.16 1.59 2.33
C ARG A 66 -51.24 1.06 0.89
N PRO A 67 -50.16 0.49 0.33
CA PRO A 67 -50.18 -0.08 -1.02
C PRO A 67 -50.90 -1.44 -1.06
N PHE A 68 -51.51 -1.76 -2.21
CA PHE A 68 -51.81 -3.14 -2.60
C PHE A 68 -50.53 -3.84 -3.02
N TYR A 69 -50.46 -5.15 -2.79
CA TYR A 69 -49.27 -5.91 -3.15
C TYR A 69 -49.60 -7.39 -3.36
N PHE A 70 -48.69 -8.08 -4.05
CA PHE A 70 -48.62 -9.52 -4.13
C PHE A 70 -47.77 -10.09 -3.01
N ARG A 71 -48.23 -11.21 -2.42
CA ARG A 71 -47.53 -12.01 -1.41
C ARG A 71 -47.45 -13.46 -1.87
N HIS A 72 -46.36 -14.17 -1.60
CA HIS A 72 -46.33 -15.61 -1.86
C HIS A 72 -47.38 -16.34 -1.01
N ILE A 73 -47.97 -17.39 -1.59
CA ILE A 73 -49.02 -18.18 -0.92
C ILE A 73 -48.46 -18.92 0.29
N ASP A 74 -47.22 -19.39 0.20
CA ASP A 74 -46.48 -20.07 1.29
C ASP A 74 -45.95 -19.11 2.35
N GLU A 75 -46.30 -17.82 2.27
CA GLU A 75 -45.77 -16.73 3.10
C GLU A 75 -44.24 -16.59 3.07
N SER A 76 -43.55 -17.32 2.18
CA SER A 76 -42.10 -17.27 2.09
C SER A 76 -41.63 -15.93 1.55
N GLU A 77 -40.52 -15.43 2.08
CA GLU A 77 -39.84 -14.29 1.49
C GLU A 77 -39.36 -14.68 0.09
N CYS A 78 -39.59 -13.78 -0.87
CA CYS A 78 -39.09 -13.98 -2.22
C CYS A 78 -37.57 -14.05 -2.18
N SER A 79 -36.97 -15.04 -2.85
CA SER A 79 -35.51 -15.10 -3.01
C SER A 79 -34.93 -13.79 -3.54
N TYR A 80 -35.64 -13.10 -4.43
CA TYR A 80 -35.27 -11.77 -4.90
C TYR A 80 -35.24 -10.70 -3.80
N SER A 81 -36.26 -10.66 -2.94
CA SER A 81 -36.32 -9.68 -1.85
C SER A 81 -35.19 -9.92 -0.85
N GLU A 82 -34.96 -11.18 -0.50
CA GLU A 82 -33.86 -11.57 0.38
C GLU A 82 -32.49 -11.26 -0.25
N ASN A 83 -32.31 -11.59 -1.53
CA ASN A 83 -31.07 -11.31 -2.26
C ASN A 83 -30.86 -9.79 -2.37
N THR A 84 -31.89 -9.01 -2.66
CA THR A 84 -31.81 -7.54 -2.74
C THR A 84 -31.38 -6.94 -1.39
N ASN A 85 -32.00 -7.38 -0.30
CA ASN A 85 -31.64 -6.93 1.06
C ASN A 85 -30.21 -7.32 1.42
N THR A 86 -29.80 -8.55 1.09
CA THR A 86 -28.45 -9.07 1.33
C THR A 86 -27.42 -8.28 0.54
N TYR A 87 -27.67 -8.05 -0.75
CA TYR A 87 -26.83 -7.25 -1.64
C TYR A 87 -26.63 -5.83 -1.11
N HIS A 88 -27.73 -5.11 -0.82
CA HIS A 88 -27.65 -3.74 -0.31
C HIS A 88 -26.91 -3.66 1.03
N LYS A 89 -27.14 -4.63 1.93
CA LYS A 89 -26.43 -4.71 3.21
C LYS A 89 -24.92 -4.93 3.02
N HIS A 90 -24.53 -5.75 2.05
CA HIS A 90 -23.12 -5.98 1.72
C HIS A 90 -22.48 -4.72 1.15
N VAL A 91 -23.09 -4.12 0.11
CA VAL A 91 -22.61 -2.88 -0.52
C VAL A 91 -22.48 -1.75 0.50
N SER A 92 -23.49 -1.53 1.35
CA SER A 92 -23.45 -0.45 2.34
C SER A 92 -22.37 -0.61 3.41
N LYS A 93 -21.91 -1.85 3.66
CA LYS A 93 -20.99 -2.18 4.74
C LYS A 93 -19.54 -2.27 4.27
N HIS A 94 -19.35 -2.63 3.00
CA HIS A 94 -18.06 -3.08 2.49
C HIS A 94 -17.62 -2.39 1.21
N GLU A 95 -18.44 -1.53 0.60
CA GLU A 95 -18.14 -0.88 -0.68
C GLU A 95 -18.42 0.63 -0.61
N ASP A 96 -17.86 1.41 -1.53
CA ASP A 96 -18.29 2.78 -1.79
C ASP A 96 -19.53 2.74 -2.69
N LYS A 97 -20.71 3.01 -2.11
CA LYS A 97 -21.99 2.97 -2.82
C LYS A 97 -22.04 3.90 -4.04
N SER A 98 -21.50 5.11 -3.93
CA SER A 98 -21.59 6.10 -5.01
C SER A 98 -20.79 5.64 -6.24
N LYS A 99 -19.53 5.28 -6.02
CA LYS A 99 -18.67 4.72 -7.07
C LYS A 99 -19.23 3.42 -7.62
N LYS A 100 -19.78 2.56 -6.75
CA LYS A 100 -20.38 1.29 -7.13
C LYS A 100 -21.57 1.51 -8.07
N ASP A 101 -22.52 2.38 -7.73
CA ASP A 101 -23.70 2.62 -8.55
C ASP A 101 -23.35 3.19 -9.93
N ILE A 102 -22.37 4.10 -10.00
CA ILE A 102 -21.83 4.64 -11.27
C ILE A 102 -21.15 3.54 -12.09
N GLY A 103 -20.21 2.80 -11.48
CA GLY A 103 -19.51 1.71 -12.12
C GLY A 103 -20.46 0.68 -12.68
N LEU A 104 -21.42 0.22 -11.87
CA LEU A 104 -22.44 -0.73 -12.29
C LEU A 104 -23.34 -0.24 -13.42
N THR A 105 -23.49 1.07 -13.62
CA THR A 105 -24.22 1.59 -14.78
C THR A 105 -23.36 1.47 -16.03
N ILE A 106 -22.08 1.85 -15.95
CA ILE A 106 -21.13 1.77 -17.05
C ILE A 106 -20.84 0.31 -17.44
N PHE A 107 -20.54 -0.56 -16.48
CA PHE A 107 -20.34 -1.99 -16.74
C PHE A 107 -21.54 -2.62 -17.46
N ARG A 108 -22.77 -2.25 -17.08
CA ARG A 108 -23.97 -2.76 -17.75
C ARG A 108 -24.05 -2.31 -19.20
N GLU A 109 -23.85 -1.02 -19.47
CA GLU A 109 -23.84 -0.44 -20.82
C GLU A 109 -22.81 -1.17 -21.71
N LEU A 110 -21.59 -1.36 -21.20
CA LEU A 110 -20.51 -2.00 -21.94
C LEU A 110 -20.76 -3.50 -22.14
N LEU A 111 -21.20 -4.23 -21.12
CA LEU A 111 -21.56 -5.65 -21.23
C LEU A 111 -22.70 -5.86 -22.23
N GLU A 112 -23.74 -5.02 -22.19
CA GLU A 112 -24.85 -5.09 -23.14
C GLU A 112 -24.38 -4.78 -24.57
N GLY A 113 -23.39 -3.90 -24.75
CA GLY A 113 -22.76 -3.64 -26.05
C GLY A 113 -21.95 -4.83 -26.57
N GLU A 114 -20.97 -5.28 -25.79
CA GLU A 114 -20.00 -6.31 -26.17
C GLU A 114 -20.62 -7.70 -26.31
N LEU A 115 -21.64 -8.03 -25.51
CA LEU A 115 -22.24 -9.36 -25.49
C LEU A 115 -23.51 -9.51 -26.32
N LYS A 116 -24.01 -8.41 -26.91
CA LYS A 116 -25.14 -8.44 -27.84
C LYS A 116 -24.95 -9.41 -29.01
N PRO A 117 -23.77 -9.49 -29.67
CA PRO A 117 -23.55 -10.44 -30.76
C PRO A 117 -23.71 -11.91 -30.34
N TYR A 118 -23.56 -12.20 -29.05
CA TYR A 118 -23.63 -13.55 -28.49
C TYR A 118 -25.01 -13.89 -27.91
N ASN A 119 -26.00 -12.98 -28.03
CA ASN A 119 -27.32 -13.12 -27.42
C ASN A 119 -27.26 -13.49 -25.94
N ALA A 120 -26.26 -12.99 -25.21
CA ALA A 120 -26.09 -13.28 -23.80
C ALA A 120 -27.18 -12.59 -22.96
N GLU A 121 -27.74 -13.31 -22.00
CA GLU A 121 -28.65 -12.73 -21.01
C GLU A 121 -27.83 -12.14 -19.85
N ILE A 122 -27.91 -10.81 -19.68
CA ILE A 122 -27.25 -10.09 -18.59
C ILE A 122 -28.31 -9.75 -17.54
N GLY A 123 -28.16 -10.29 -16.34
CA GLY A 123 -29.03 -10.02 -15.20
C GLY A 123 -28.27 -9.44 -14.02
N ARG A 124 -28.95 -8.70 -13.13
CA ARG A 124 -28.37 -8.37 -11.82
C ARG A 124 -28.31 -9.62 -10.96
N GLY A 125 -27.27 -9.78 -10.14
CA GLY A 125 -27.13 -11.00 -9.35
C GLY A 125 -28.27 -11.22 -8.34
N TYR A 126 -28.89 -10.16 -7.83
CA TYR A 126 -30.03 -10.29 -6.92
C TYR A 126 -31.31 -10.82 -7.62
N HIS A 127 -31.38 -10.83 -8.96
CA HIS A 127 -32.42 -11.53 -9.74
C HIS A 127 -32.23 -13.04 -9.80
N TYR A 128 -31.18 -13.59 -9.21
CA TYR A 128 -30.97 -15.04 -9.18
C TYR A 128 -32.11 -15.75 -8.44
N ARG A 129 -32.60 -16.85 -9.04
CA ARG A 129 -33.81 -17.53 -8.57
C ARG A 129 -33.64 -18.17 -7.20
N LYS A 130 -32.42 -18.63 -6.87
CA LYS A 130 -32.08 -19.24 -5.58
C LYS A 130 -31.60 -18.17 -4.61
N LYS A 131 -31.83 -18.41 -3.32
CA LYS A 131 -31.22 -17.61 -2.26
C LYS A 131 -29.71 -17.85 -2.27
N LEU A 132 -28.94 -16.77 -2.36
CA LEU A 132 -27.48 -16.85 -2.31
C LEU A 132 -26.96 -16.26 -0.99
N SER A 133 -25.94 -16.89 -0.42
CA SER A 133 -25.20 -16.30 0.71
C SER A 133 -24.40 -15.08 0.30
N PHE A 134 -24.06 -14.98 -0.98
CA PHE A 134 -23.40 -13.84 -1.58
C PHE A 134 -23.99 -13.52 -2.95
N ILE A 135 -24.31 -12.26 -3.18
CA ILE A 135 -24.95 -11.82 -4.41
C ILE A 135 -23.89 -11.19 -5.33
N PRO A 136 -23.64 -11.72 -6.53
CA PRO A 136 -22.78 -11.06 -7.52
C PRO A 136 -23.40 -9.76 -8.04
N ASP A 137 -22.60 -8.88 -8.63
CA ASP A 137 -23.15 -7.67 -9.23
C ASP A 137 -23.95 -7.98 -10.50
N PHE A 138 -23.39 -8.82 -11.37
CA PHE A 138 -24.04 -9.33 -12.56
C PHE A 138 -23.92 -10.85 -12.68
N ILE A 139 -24.94 -11.45 -13.29
CA ILE A 139 -24.92 -12.82 -13.77
C ILE A 139 -25.14 -12.80 -15.26
N ILE A 140 -24.24 -13.46 -16.00
CA ILE A 140 -24.28 -13.57 -17.45
C ILE A 140 -24.52 -15.04 -17.82
N LYS A 141 -25.44 -15.26 -18.74
CA LYS A 141 -25.76 -16.58 -19.29
C LYS A 141 -25.70 -16.55 -20.81
N PHE A 142 -25.08 -17.56 -21.39
CA PHE A 142 -25.03 -17.72 -22.83
C PHE A 142 -26.07 -18.75 -23.28
N PRO A 143 -26.74 -18.55 -24.42
CA PRO A 143 -27.81 -19.45 -24.85
C PRO A 143 -27.31 -20.87 -25.18
N ASN A 144 -26.04 -20.98 -25.58
CA ASN A 144 -25.42 -22.25 -26.01
C ASN A 144 -24.49 -22.85 -24.95
N SER A 145 -24.49 -22.34 -23.72
CA SER A 145 -23.62 -22.81 -22.64
C SER A 145 -24.40 -22.93 -21.34
N ASP A 146 -24.16 -24.02 -20.62
CA ASP A 146 -24.68 -24.17 -19.24
C ASP A 146 -23.90 -23.31 -18.24
N GLU A 147 -22.77 -22.76 -18.65
CA GLU A 147 -21.91 -21.93 -17.82
C GLU A 147 -22.57 -20.60 -17.47
N ARG A 148 -22.36 -20.20 -16.21
CA ARG A 148 -22.86 -18.93 -15.68
C ARG A 148 -21.69 -18.13 -15.15
N TRP A 149 -21.64 -16.87 -15.55
CA TRP A 149 -20.57 -15.97 -15.15
C TRP A 149 -21.07 -14.98 -14.11
N ALA A 150 -20.36 -14.88 -13.00
CA ALA A 150 -20.51 -13.84 -12.00
C ALA A 150 -19.48 -12.74 -12.27
N ILE A 151 -19.95 -11.53 -12.59
CA ILE A 151 -19.08 -10.36 -12.76
C ILE A 151 -19.22 -9.46 -11.54
N ASP A 152 -18.08 -9.07 -10.97
CA ASP A 152 -18.01 -8.20 -9.80
C ASP A 152 -17.05 -7.02 -9.99
N TYR A 153 -17.43 -5.87 -9.45
CA TYR A 153 -16.64 -4.64 -9.39
C TYR A 153 -16.43 -4.18 -7.94
N PHE A 154 -15.23 -4.36 -7.39
CA PHE A 154 -14.90 -4.05 -6.00
C PHE A 154 -14.44 -2.59 -5.85
N THR A 155 -15.11 -1.78 -5.02
CA THR A 155 -14.77 -0.36 -4.85
C THR A 155 -14.09 -0.04 -3.53
N ALA A 156 -14.19 -0.90 -2.51
CA ALA A 156 -13.48 -0.68 -1.25
C ALA A 156 -12.94 -1.96 -0.60
N ILE A 157 -11.64 -2.20 -0.72
CA ILE A 157 -10.98 -3.41 -0.15
C ILE A 157 -10.55 -3.21 1.33
N ASN A 158 -10.42 -1.96 1.80
CA ASN A 158 -9.97 -1.63 3.16
C ASN A 158 -11.10 -1.52 4.21
N GLN A 159 -12.39 -1.50 3.81
CA GLN A 159 -13.48 -1.36 4.79
C GLN A 159 -13.54 -2.57 5.75
N GLY A 160 -12.86 -2.45 6.90
CA GLY A 160 -12.68 -3.51 7.89
C GLY A 160 -11.24 -3.99 8.12
N LEU A 161 -10.19 -3.25 7.69
CA LEU A 161 -8.78 -3.58 7.93
C LEU A 161 -8.49 -3.95 9.39
N THR A 162 -9.12 -3.32 10.38
CA THR A 162 -8.89 -3.65 11.79
C THR A 162 -9.42 -5.02 12.21
N SER A 163 -10.37 -5.61 11.48
CA SER A 163 -11.14 -6.80 11.91
C SER A 163 -10.95 -8.06 11.04
N GLY A 164 -10.30 -7.96 9.87
CA GLY A 164 -10.21 -9.06 8.90
C GLY A 164 -11.57 -9.47 8.30
N SER A 165 -12.62 -8.70 8.56
CA SER A 165 -14.00 -8.96 8.14
C SER A 165 -14.14 -8.99 6.60
N TYR A 166 -13.43 -8.11 5.88
CA TYR A 166 -13.50 -8.04 4.42
C TYR A 166 -12.88 -9.26 3.72
N ALA A 167 -11.71 -9.73 4.18
CA ALA A 167 -11.10 -10.94 3.64
C ALA A 167 -12.00 -12.18 3.83
N ARG A 168 -12.65 -12.32 4.99
CA ARG A 168 -13.66 -13.38 5.22
C ARG A 168 -14.88 -13.22 4.31
N HIS A 169 -15.28 -11.99 4.04
CA HIS A 169 -16.39 -11.67 3.14
C HIS A 169 -16.07 -12.09 1.69
N LEU A 170 -14.88 -11.79 1.18
CA LEU A 170 -14.43 -12.25 -0.14
C LEU A 170 -14.26 -13.77 -0.22
N SER A 171 -13.68 -14.39 0.80
CA SER A 171 -13.57 -15.85 0.89
C SER A 171 -14.95 -16.52 0.83
N LYS A 172 -15.93 -16.00 1.57
CA LYS A 172 -17.31 -16.50 1.55
C LYS A 172 -18.00 -16.28 0.21
N ARG A 173 -17.70 -15.16 -0.46
CA ARG A 173 -18.15 -14.86 -1.81
C ARG A 173 -17.66 -15.92 -2.80
N MET A 174 -16.35 -16.15 -2.86
CA MET A 174 -15.75 -17.16 -3.76
C MET A 174 -16.26 -18.58 -3.46
N LYS A 175 -16.46 -18.91 -2.17
CA LYS A 175 -17.08 -20.17 -1.79
C LYS A 175 -18.51 -20.31 -2.33
N THR A 176 -19.31 -19.24 -2.24
CA THR A 176 -20.69 -19.23 -2.79
C THR A 176 -20.67 -19.43 -4.30
N TYR A 177 -19.72 -18.81 -5.01
CA TYR A 177 -19.61 -18.95 -6.46
C TYR A 177 -19.24 -20.37 -6.86
N LYS A 178 -18.31 -21.01 -6.13
CA LYS A 178 -17.97 -22.41 -6.34
C LYS A 178 -19.16 -23.36 -6.07
N GLU A 179 -19.94 -23.11 -5.00
CA GLU A 179 -21.12 -23.92 -4.65
C GLU A 179 -22.26 -23.82 -5.69
N GLU A 180 -22.34 -22.70 -6.42
CA GLU A 180 -23.34 -22.46 -7.46
C GLU A 180 -22.78 -22.62 -8.88
N GLU A 181 -21.56 -23.15 -9.01
CA GLU A 181 -20.87 -23.38 -10.30
C GLU A 181 -20.74 -22.10 -11.15
N PHE A 182 -20.61 -20.94 -10.51
CA PHE A 182 -20.32 -19.69 -11.19
C PHE A 182 -18.83 -19.60 -11.52
N LYS A 183 -18.53 -19.36 -12.80
CA LYS A 183 -17.24 -18.78 -13.19
C LYS A 183 -17.24 -17.33 -12.76
N HIS A 184 -16.16 -16.84 -12.19
CA HIS A 184 -16.09 -15.46 -11.72
C HIS A 184 -15.11 -14.64 -12.55
N PHE A 185 -15.44 -13.36 -12.73
CA PHE A 185 -14.59 -12.38 -13.38
C PHE A 185 -14.68 -11.09 -12.58
N SER A 186 -13.54 -10.59 -12.13
CA SER A 186 -13.47 -9.62 -11.04
C SER A 186 -12.63 -8.42 -11.42
N PHE A 187 -13.12 -7.24 -11.05
CA PHE A 187 -12.47 -5.96 -11.29
C PHE A 187 -12.33 -5.19 -9.99
N VAL A 188 -11.17 -4.61 -9.74
CA VAL A 188 -10.90 -3.79 -8.56
C VAL A 188 -10.82 -2.32 -8.97
N ASP A 189 -11.37 -1.39 -8.17
CA ASP A 189 -11.23 0.04 -8.44
C ASP A 189 -9.75 0.45 -8.46
N SER A 190 -9.35 1.26 -9.44
CA SER A 190 -7.94 1.66 -9.67
C SER A 190 -7.30 2.40 -8.49
N SER A 191 -8.10 3.00 -7.59
CA SER A 191 -7.55 3.64 -6.38
C SER A 191 -6.91 2.65 -5.39
N TRP A 192 -7.09 1.34 -5.61
CA TRP A 192 -6.44 0.29 -4.83
C TRP A 192 -5.09 -0.15 -5.38
N LEU A 193 -4.74 0.24 -6.61
CA LEU A 193 -3.46 -0.13 -7.20
C LEU A 193 -2.31 0.47 -6.38
N SER A 194 -1.49 -0.40 -5.78
CA SER A 194 -0.29 -0.02 -5.04
C SER A 194 0.93 -0.65 -5.69
N PHE A 195 1.65 0.16 -6.46
CA PHE A 195 2.77 -0.28 -7.28
C PHE A 195 3.89 0.79 -7.30
N LEU A 196 5.14 0.34 -7.29
CA LEU A 196 6.35 1.17 -7.38
C LEU A 196 7.10 0.81 -8.68
N ASP A 197 7.14 1.75 -9.62
CA ASP A 197 7.76 1.55 -10.93
C ASP A 197 9.28 1.31 -10.83
N GLU A 198 9.95 1.95 -9.87
CA GLU A 198 11.41 1.88 -9.73
C GLU A 198 11.90 0.47 -9.41
N THR A 199 11.13 -0.26 -8.60
CA THR A 199 11.49 -1.61 -8.14
C THR A 199 10.73 -2.71 -8.86
N ASN A 200 9.79 -2.36 -9.73
CA ASN A 200 8.80 -3.28 -10.29
C ASN A 200 8.02 -4.09 -9.22
N LYS A 201 7.91 -3.58 -7.98
CA LYS A 201 7.22 -4.25 -6.89
C LYS A 201 5.90 -3.55 -6.57
N GLY A 202 4.90 -4.34 -6.24
CA GLY A 202 3.63 -3.84 -5.71
C GLY A 202 3.20 -4.59 -4.47
N THR A 203 2.13 -4.09 -3.85
CA THR A 203 1.55 -4.70 -2.65
C THR A 203 0.08 -4.96 -2.84
N LEU A 204 -0.32 -6.20 -2.63
CA LEU A 204 -1.71 -6.63 -2.54
C LEU A 204 -2.07 -6.86 -1.09
N LEU A 205 -3.33 -6.62 -0.74
CA LEU A 205 -3.93 -7.21 0.44
C LEU A 205 -4.15 -8.71 0.20
N LYS A 206 -4.03 -9.52 1.23
CA LYS A 206 -4.43 -10.95 1.20
C LYS A 206 -5.91 -11.15 0.83
N ALA A 207 -6.70 -10.09 0.91
CA ALA A 207 -8.07 -10.08 0.41
C ALA A 207 -8.13 -10.02 -1.13
N GLU A 208 -7.21 -9.28 -1.77
CA GLU A 208 -7.15 -9.15 -3.23
C GLU A 208 -6.81 -10.46 -3.92
N THR A 209 -6.09 -11.36 -3.27
CA THR A 209 -5.80 -12.69 -3.84
C THR A 209 -7.02 -13.60 -3.97
N TYR A 210 -8.19 -13.22 -3.43
CA TYR A 210 -9.44 -13.93 -3.71
C TYR A 210 -10.09 -13.49 -5.02
N VAL A 211 -9.67 -12.35 -5.57
CA VAL A 211 -10.19 -11.80 -6.83
C VAL A 211 -9.18 -11.88 -7.97
N THR A 212 -7.96 -12.36 -7.68
CA THR A 212 -7.02 -12.78 -8.71
C THR A 212 -7.52 -14.04 -9.39
N SER A 213 -7.15 -14.21 -10.65
CA SER A 213 -7.46 -15.42 -11.41
C SER A 213 -6.17 -16.01 -11.98
N LYS A 214 -6.17 -17.33 -12.17
CA LYS A 214 -5.15 -18.02 -12.95
C LYS A 214 -5.81 -18.47 -14.25
N THR A 215 -5.30 -17.94 -15.34
CA THR A 215 -5.78 -18.18 -16.71
C THR A 215 -4.74 -19.00 -17.48
N HIS A 216 -5.13 -19.51 -18.64
CA HIS A 216 -4.20 -20.23 -19.51
C HIS A 216 -2.95 -19.41 -19.86
N GLU A 217 -3.09 -18.10 -20.05
CA GLU A 217 -1.93 -17.24 -20.31
C GLU A 217 -0.97 -17.17 -19.11
N ASP A 218 -1.47 -17.28 -17.88
CA ASP A 218 -0.60 -17.29 -16.70
C ASP A 218 0.22 -18.59 -16.63
N ASP A 219 -0.35 -19.73 -17.04
CA ASP A 219 0.39 -21.00 -17.16
C ASP A 219 1.48 -20.92 -18.24
N LEU A 220 1.21 -20.21 -19.34
CA LEU A 220 2.21 -19.95 -20.39
C LEU A 220 3.33 -19.02 -19.88
N TRP A 221 3.00 -18.04 -19.05
CA TRP A 221 4.00 -17.21 -18.37
C TRP A 221 4.87 -18.04 -17.42
N ASP A 222 4.29 -18.94 -16.62
CA ASP A 222 5.05 -19.83 -15.73
C ASP A 222 6.02 -20.72 -16.51
N THR A 223 5.56 -21.28 -17.63
CA THR A 223 6.38 -22.09 -18.53
C THR A 223 7.52 -21.26 -19.13
N PHE A 224 7.20 -20.07 -19.67
CA PHE A 224 8.19 -19.16 -20.26
C PHE A 224 9.27 -18.74 -19.26
N LEU A 225 8.87 -18.36 -18.04
CA LEU A 225 9.81 -17.96 -16.99
C LEU A 225 10.71 -19.13 -16.57
N THR A 226 10.13 -20.32 -16.41
CA THR A 226 10.90 -21.53 -16.07
C THR A 226 11.93 -21.88 -17.14
N GLU A 227 11.61 -21.69 -18.42
CA GLU A 227 12.52 -22.00 -19.54
C GLU A 227 13.59 -20.94 -19.76
N ASN A 228 13.27 -19.65 -19.56
CA ASN A 228 14.14 -18.53 -19.99
C ASN A 228 14.85 -17.81 -18.83
N VAL A 229 14.34 -17.90 -17.60
CA VAL A 229 14.93 -17.27 -16.40
C VAL A 229 15.64 -18.34 -15.59
N GLN A 230 16.85 -18.70 -16.03
CA GLN A 230 17.69 -19.73 -15.41
C GLN A 230 19.11 -19.21 -15.11
N GLY A 231 19.83 -19.93 -14.25
CA GLY A 231 21.23 -19.65 -13.90
C GLY A 231 21.39 -18.24 -13.34
N GLU A 232 22.36 -17.49 -13.86
CA GLU A 232 22.68 -16.15 -13.36
C GLU A 232 21.51 -15.15 -13.45
N LEU A 233 20.55 -15.36 -14.35
CA LEU A 233 19.38 -14.47 -14.46
C LEU A 233 18.37 -14.75 -13.33
N LEU A 234 18.24 -16.01 -12.93
CA LEU A 234 17.43 -16.41 -11.77
C LEU A 234 18.07 -15.95 -10.47
N ASP A 235 19.40 -16.04 -10.37
CA ASP A 235 20.15 -15.53 -9.21
C ASP A 235 19.95 -14.01 -9.07
N TYR A 236 20.05 -13.27 -10.18
CA TYR A 236 19.75 -11.84 -10.21
C TYR A 236 18.30 -11.54 -9.80
N LEU A 237 17.32 -12.26 -10.36
CA LEU A 237 15.92 -12.06 -10.00
C LEU A 237 15.66 -12.37 -8.51
N THR A 238 16.29 -13.40 -7.96
CA THR A 238 16.22 -13.76 -6.54
C THR A 238 16.83 -12.67 -5.66
N GLN A 239 17.96 -12.10 -6.07
CA GLN A 239 18.60 -10.99 -5.39
C GLN A 239 17.76 -9.70 -5.46
N ASP A 240 17.23 -9.36 -6.63
CA ASP A 240 16.40 -8.17 -6.86
C ASP A 240 15.09 -8.24 -6.08
N THR A 241 14.43 -9.41 -6.11
CA THR A 241 13.17 -9.62 -5.38
C THR A 241 13.40 -9.79 -3.88
N GLY A 242 14.54 -10.34 -3.47
CA GLY A 242 14.88 -10.67 -2.09
C GLY A 242 14.19 -11.95 -1.60
N THR A 243 13.75 -12.83 -2.50
CA THR A 243 13.10 -14.10 -2.15
C THR A 243 13.48 -15.19 -3.14
N GLU A 244 13.80 -16.38 -2.63
CA GLU A 244 14.06 -17.56 -3.46
C GLU A 244 12.79 -17.96 -4.22
N VAL A 245 12.91 -18.06 -5.54
CA VAL A 245 11.82 -18.49 -6.41
C VAL A 245 12.02 -19.96 -6.74
N GLU A 246 11.33 -20.84 -6.01
CA GLU A 246 11.35 -22.28 -6.28
C GLU A 246 10.50 -22.63 -7.52
N GLU A 247 9.30 -22.05 -7.60
CA GLU A 247 8.35 -22.24 -8.69
C GLU A 247 7.69 -20.90 -9.04
N PHE A 248 7.59 -20.61 -10.34
CA PHE A 248 6.83 -19.45 -10.81
C PHE A 248 5.32 -19.73 -10.65
N ASN A 249 4.62 -18.78 -10.02
CA ASN A 249 3.17 -18.82 -9.90
C ASN A 249 2.58 -17.47 -10.33
N THR A 250 2.54 -17.29 -11.63
CA THR A 250 2.00 -16.10 -12.28
C THR A 250 0.51 -16.02 -12.03
N MET A 251 0.07 -14.82 -11.68
CA MET A 251 -1.33 -14.47 -11.48
C MET A 251 -1.63 -13.16 -12.17
N ASN A 252 -2.91 -12.92 -12.42
CA ASN A 252 -3.38 -11.64 -12.91
C ASN A 252 -4.40 -11.00 -11.97
N ILE A 253 -4.47 -9.67 -12.05
CA ILE A 253 -5.51 -8.85 -11.44
C ILE A 253 -5.84 -7.68 -12.36
N ALA A 254 -7.11 -7.29 -12.41
CA ALA A 254 -7.60 -6.20 -13.22
C ALA A 254 -8.09 -5.03 -12.35
N TYR A 255 -7.46 -3.88 -12.54
CA TYR A 255 -7.85 -2.62 -11.92
C TYR A 255 -8.64 -1.77 -12.93
N VAL A 256 -9.67 -1.07 -12.48
CA VAL A 256 -10.56 -0.31 -13.35
C VAL A 256 -10.70 1.12 -12.86
N ASP A 257 -10.41 2.05 -13.76
CA ASP A 257 -10.82 3.44 -13.64
C ASP A 257 -12.13 3.62 -14.41
N VAL A 258 -13.24 3.59 -13.67
CA VAL A 258 -14.59 3.73 -14.22
C VAL A 258 -14.81 5.08 -14.90
N PHE A 259 -14.17 6.15 -14.40
CA PHE A 259 -14.39 7.50 -14.92
C PHE A 259 -13.70 7.69 -16.27
N ASN A 260 -12.50 7.14 -16.40
CA ASN A 260 -11.75 7.17 -17.65
C ASN A 260 -12.08 5.97 -18.58
N ARG A 261 -12.90 5.02 -18.12
CA ARG A 261 -13.24 3.77 -18.82
C ARG A 261 -11.99 2.97 -19.22
N LEU A 262 -10.99 2.95 -18.34
CA LEU A 262 -9.73 2.23 -18.53
C LEU A 262 -9.64 1.05 -17.58
N CYS A 263 -9.01 -0.03 -18.05
CA CYS A 263 -8.69 -1.20 -17.26
C CYS A 263 -7.19 -1.49 -17.35
N THR A 264 -6.53 -1.49 -16.20
CA THR A 264 -5.12 -1.86 -16.09
C THR A 264 -5.03 -3.29 -15.59
N ILE A 265 -4.50 -4.17 -16.44
CA ILE A 265 -4.30 -5.58 -16.14
C ILE A 265 -2.85 -5.77 -15.74
N PHE A 266 -2.61 -6.29 -14.54
CA PHE A 266 -1.29 -6.65 -14.06
C PHE A 266 -1.11 -8.15 -14.11
N ARG A 267 0.01 -8.59 -14.66
CA ARG A 267 0.55 -9.94 -14.45
C ARG A 267 1.71 -9.85 -13.48
N PHE A 268 1.73 -10.74 -12.50
CA PHE A 268 2.71 -10.68 -11.43
C PHE A 268 2.99 -12.05 -10.83
N ILE A 269 4.13 -12.16 -10.15
CA ILE A 269 4.45 -13.28 -9.26
C ILE A 269 4.46 -12.80 -7.81
N PRO A 270 3.84 -13.53 -6.87
CA PRO A 270 3.95 -13.21 -5.46
C PRO A 270 5.38 -13.52 -4.99
N ILE A 271 6.04 -12.57 -4.34
CA ILE A 271 7.42 -12.75 -3.85
C ILE A 271 7.48 -12.93 -2.35
N SER A 272 6.68 -12.18 -1.57
CA SER A 272 6.66 -12.35 -0.12
C SER A 272 5.27 -12.16 0.45
N GLN A 273 5.01 -12.82 1.59
CA GLN A 273 3.76 -12.68 2.32
C GLN A 273 4.05 -12.26 3.76
N HIS A 274 3.50 -11.11 4.15
CA HIS A 274 3.63 -10.57 5.49
C HIS A 274 2.24 -10.32 6.08
N ASP A 275 1.83 -11.10 7.07
CA ASP A 275 0.55 -10.98 7.78
C ASP A 275 -0.69 -10.91 6.86
N ARG A 276 -1.01 -9.70 6.40
CA ARG A 276 -2.20 -9.32 5.64
C ARG A 276 -1.88 -8.77 4.26
N THR A 277 -0.61 -8.60 3.92
CA THR A 277 -0.15 -8.10 2.63
C THR A 277 0.69 -9.14 1.93
N ILE A 278 0.69 -9.06 0.60
CA ILE A 278 1.49 -9.86 -0.30
C ILE A 278 2.23 -8.88 -1.18
N THR A 279 3.56 -8.93 -1.13
CA THR A 279 4.38 -8.20 -2.07
C THR A 279 4.50 -9.03 -3.32
N PHE A 280 4.33 -8.39 -4.47
CA PHE A 280 4.45 -9.03 -5.77
C PHE A 280 5.48 -8.31 -6.64
N TYR A 281 6.02 -9.06 -7.61
CA TYR A 281 6.85 -8.53 -8.68
C TYR A 281 6.06 -8.49 -9.98
N LYS A 282 6.01 -7.32 -10.63
CA LYS A 282 5.30 -7.13 -11.90
C LYS A 282 6.10 -7.79 -13.02
N LEU A 283 5.42 -8.65 -13.78
CA LEU A 283 5.94 -9.20 -15.03
C LEU A 283 5.54 -8.33 -16.22
N SER A 284 4.27 -7.95 -16.28
CA SER A 284 3.76 -7.05 -17.31
C SER A 284 2.54 -6.29 -16.81
N SER A 285 2.28 -5.15 -17.43
CA SER A 285 1.07 -4.36 -17.23
C SER A 285 0.51 -3.93 -18.57
N SER A 286 -0.81 -3.88 -18.69
CA SER A 286 -1.47 -3.47 -19.93
C SER A 286 -2.69 -2.64 -19.62
N GLU A 287 -2.74 -1.46 -20.21
CA GLU A 287 -3.88 -0.56 -20.10
C GLU A 287 -4.74 -0.69 -21.34
N VAL A 288 -5.96 -1.15 -21.15
CA VAL A 288 -6.93 -1.35 -22.22
C VAL A 288 -8.21 -0.58 -21.92
N PRO A 289 -8.94 -0.14 -22.96
CA PRO A 289 -10.32 0.30 -22.81
C PRO A 289 -11.19 -0.77 -22.10
N LEU A 290 -12.07 -0.33 -21.19
CA LEU A 290 -12.87 -1.22 -20.34
C LEU A 290 -13.84 -2.12 -21.15
N ASP A 291 -14.33 -1.66 -22.28
CA ASP A 291 -15.10 -2.47 -23.24
C ASP A 291 -14.29 -3.69 -23.72
N ARG A 292 -13.02 -3.48 -24.08
CA ARG A 292 -12.12 -4.57 -24.50
C ARG A 292 -11.85 -5.56 -23.38
N ALA A 293 -11.69 -5.09 -22.13
CA ALA A 293 -11.49 -5.96 -20.97
C ALA A 293 -12.72 -6.84 -20.65
N LEU A 294 -13.92 -6.43 -21.12
CA LEU A 294 -15.17 -7.17 -20.97
C LEU A 294 -15.50 -8.04 -22.19
N SER A 295 -14.57 -8.15 -23.14
CA SER A 295 -14.75 -8.98 -24.33
C SER A 295 -14.56 -10.47 -24.01
N MET A 296 -15.22 -11.31 -24.81
CA MET A 296 -15.03 -12.77 -24.75
C MET A 296 -14.07 -13.24 -25.83
N ASN A 297 -13.45 -14.39 -25.59
CA ASN A 297 -12.75 -15.10 -26.66
C ASN A 297 -13.71 -15.58 -27.75
N ALA A 298 -13.14 -15.93 -28.90
CA ALA A 298 -13.90 -16.41 -30.05
C ALA A 298 -14.71 -17.69 -29.75
N GLN A 299 -14.23 -18.49 -28.79
CA GLN A 299 -14.86 -19.73 -28.34
C GLN A 299 -15.98 -19.52 -27.31
N GLN A 300 -16.22 -18.28 -26.85
CA GLN A 300 -17.25 -17.91 -25.87
C GLN A 300 -17.18 -18.71 -24.56
N ASN A 301 -16.00 -19.18 -24.17
CA ASN A 301 -15.81 -19.99 -22.96
C ASN A 301 -14.98 -19.28 -21.90
N HIS A 302 -14.46 -18.07 -22.20
CA HIS A 302 -13.73 -17.24 -21.24
C HIS A 302 -13.81 -15.74 -21.57
N PHE A 303 -13.89 -14.89 -20.55
CA PHE A 303 -13.61 -13.46 -20.69
C PHE A 303 -12.10 -13.27 -20.87
N VAL A 304 -11.70 -12.49 -21.86
CA VAL A 304 -10.28 -12.25 -22.12
C VAL A 304 -9.99 -10.80 -21.83
N PHE A 305 -9.12 -10.55 -20.86
CA PHE A 305 -8.70 -9.21 -20.48
C PHE A 305 -8.11 -8.43 -21.66
N SER A 306 -7.40 -9.08 -22.58
CA SER A 306 -7.00 -8.47 -23.85
C SER A 306 -6.64 -9.52 -24.91
N LYS A 307 -6.85 -9.21 -26.20
CA LYS A 307 -6.28 -9.97 -27.34
C LYS A 307 -4.86 -9.51 -27.68
N GLU A 308 -4.12 -9.03 -26.70
CA GLU A 308 -2.79 -8.48 -26.94
C GLU A 308 -1.77 -9.58 -27.21
N ASN A 309 -0.66 -9.18 -27.83
CA ASN A 309 0.47 -10.05 -28.10
C ASN A 309 1.22 -10.34 -26.79
N GLU A 310 0.73 -11.30 -26.01
CA GLU A 310 1.35 -11.76 -24.75
C GLU A 310 2.78 -12.28 -24.99
N ASP A 311 3.06 -12.88 -26.15
CA ASP A 311 4.43 -13.28 -26.52
C ASP A 311 5.37 -12.07 -26.64
N GLY A 312 4.88 -10.95 -27.18
CA GLY A 312 5.62 -9.70 -27.20
C GLY A 312 6.00 -9.25 -25.79
N LYS A 313 5.02 -9.24 -24.86
CA LYS A 313 5.25 -8.84 -23.47
C LYS A 313 6.21 -9.76 -22.72
N ARG A 314 6.13 -11.08 -22.97
CA ARG A 314 7.08 -12.06 -22.42
C ARG A 314 8.51 -11.76 -22.85
N ASN A 315 8.71 -11.48 -24.13
CA ASN A 315 10.01 -11.11 -24.67
C ASN A 315 10.50 -9.74 -24.18
N ASP A 316 9.60 -8.76 -24.09
CA ASP A 316 9.92 -7.42 -23.56
C ASP A 316 10.35 -7.51 -22.10
N PHE A 317 9.65 -8.30 -21.28
CA PHE A 317 10.03 -8.58 -19.89
C PHE A 317 11.42 -9.21 -19.80
N LEU A 318 11.70 -10.25 -20.59
CA LEU A 318 13.00 -10.93 -20.57
C LEU A 318 14.12 -9.96 -20.96
N LYS A 319 13.89 -9.13 -21.98
CA LYS A 319 14.84 -8.12 -22.41
C LYS A 319 15.09 -7.08 -21.32
N GLU A 320 14.03 -6.56 -20.69
CA GLU A 320 14.15 -5.61 -19.58
C GLU A 320 14.93 -6.21 -18.40
N LEU A 321 14.68 -7.49 -18.07
CA LEU A 321 15.37 -8.19 -16.99
C LEU A 321 16.87 -8.33 -17.28
N ILE A 322 17.24 -8.68 -18.53
CA ILE A 322 18.65 -8.76 -18.97
C ILE A 322 19.32 -7.38 -18.90
N GLU A 323 18.64 -6.33 -19.36
CA GLU A 323 19.17 -4.96 -19.32
C GLU A 323 19.39 -4.48 -17.87
N ARG A 324 18.44 -4.75 -16.97
CA ARG A 324 18.57 -4.42 -15.54
C ARG A 324 19.71 -5.19 -14.87
N LYS A 325 19.88 -6.48 -15.17
CA LYS A 325 21.02 -7.28 -14.70
C LYS A 325 22.35 -6.65 -15.15
N ALA A 326 22.47 -6.29 -16.43
CA ALA A 326 23.68 -5.68 -16.97
C ALA A 326 24.01 -4.33 -16.30
N GLN A 327 22.99 -3.51 -16.02
CA GLN A 327 23.16 -2.26 -15.26
C GLN A 327 23.63 -2.52 -13.83
N PHE A 328 23.02 -3.49 -13.15
CA PHE A 328 23.39 -3.87 -11.80
C PHE A 328 24.84 -4.37 -11.70
N GLU A 329 25.29 -5.20 -12.64
CA GLU A 329 26.68 -5.67 -12.70
C GLU A 329 27.67 -4.51 -12.95
N LEU A 330 27.29 -3.53 -13.77
CA LEU A 330 28.10 -2.34 -14.01
C LEU A 330 28.23 -1.48 -12.74
N GLU A 331 27.13 -1.28 -12.03
CA GLU A 331 27.11 -0.53 -10.77
C GLU A 331 27.94 -1.23 -9.68
N GLN A 332 27.84 -2.57 -9.56
CA GLN A 332 28.67 -3.34 -8.64
C GLN A 332 30.16 -3.19 -8.95
N LYS A 333 30.57 -3.28 -10.22
CA LYS A 333 31.98 -3.06 -10.61
C LYS A 333 32.47 -1.67 -10.26
N MET A 334 31.65 -0.63 -10.51
CA MET A 334 31.97 0.74 -10.14
C MET A 334 32.13 0.92 -8.63
N LEU A 335 31.28 0.29 -7.83
CA LEU A 335 31.37 0.30 -6.37
C LEU A 335 32.62 -0.42 -5.87
N ASP A 336 32.97 -1.56 -6.45
CA ASP A 336 34.17 -2.33 -6.09
C ASP A 336 35.45 -1.55 -6.43
N GLU A 337 35.51 -0.90 -7.59
CA GLU A 337 36.62 -0.03 -7.98
C GLU A 337 36.76 1.20 -7.06
N GLU A 338 35.65 1.79 -6.62
CA GLU A 338 35.68 2.91 -5.67
C GLU A 338 36.13 2.44 -4.28
N GLN A 339 35.62 1.29 -3.81
CA GLN A 339 36.07 0.70 -2.55
C GLN A 339 37.56 0.34 -2.59
N GLN A 340 38.05 -0.15 -3.73
CA GLN A 340 39.46 -0.44 -3.91
C GLN A 340 40.31 0.84 -3.87
N ARG A 341 39.88 1.91 -4.55
CA ARG A 341 40.53 3.23 -4.48
C ARG A 341 40.58 3.79 -3.06
N ILE A 342 39.50 3.65 -2.29
CA ILE A 342 39.45 4.07 -0.89
C ILE A 342 40.45 3.27 -0.05
N LYS A 343 40.50 1.93 -0.22
CA LYS A 343 41.46 1.08 0.50
C LYS A 343 42.91 1.44 0.15
N GLU A 344 43.22 1.68 -1.11
CA GLU A 344 44.56 2.09 -1.56
C GLU A 344 44.96 3.45 -0.98
N MET A 345 44.04 4.42 -0.96
CA MET A 345 44.27 5.73 -0.35
C MET A 345 44.48 5.63 1.16
N ASP A 346 43.72 4.77 1.86
CA ASP A 346 43.87 4.56 3.29
C ASP A 346 45.19 3.85 3.63
N GLU A 347 45.61 2.86 2.84
CA GLU A 347 46.92 2.23 2.96
C GLU A 347 48.06 3.23 2.72
N GLU A 348 47.93 4.13 1.75
CA GLU A 348 48.91 5.17 1.49
C GLU A 348 48.99 6.18 2.63
N LYS A 349 47.84 6.62 3.17
CA LYS A 349 47.80 7.45 4.39
C LYS A 349 48.44 6.75 5.58
N GLN A 350 48.19 5.46 5.78
CA GLN A 350 48.82 4.69 6.84
C GLN A 350 50.35 4.63 6.67
N LYS A 351 50.84 4.42 5.45
CA LYS A 351 52.28 4.46 5.13
C LYS A 351 52.88 5.84 5.41
N GLN A 352 52.18 6.92 5.08
CA GLN A 352 52.62 8.28 5.39
C GLN A 352 52.66 8.56 6.89
N ILE A 353 51.64 8.11 7.65
CA ILE A 353 51.61 8.21 9.12
C ILE A 353 52.77 7.42 9.74
N GLN A 354 53.01 6.19 9.29
CA GLN A 354 54.15 5.39 9.78
C GLN A 354 55.49 6.05 9.48
N LYS A 355 55.66 6.64 8.28
CA LYS A 355 56.87 7.38 7.91
C LYS A 355 57.05 8.64 8.76
N ALA A 356 55.98 9.39 9.03
CA ALA A 356 56.02 10.56 9.90
C ALA A 356 56.40 10.17 11.33
N LYS A 357 55.81 9.09 11.86
CA LYS A 357 56.13 8.55 13.18
C LYS A 357 57.58 8.10 13.29
N TYR A 358 58.10 7.41 12.27
CA TYR A 358 59.52 7.01 12.21
C TYR A 358 60.46 8.22 12.24
N LEU A 359 60.15 9.28 11.47
CA LEU A 359 60.94 10.51 11.48
C LEU A 359 60.88 11.26 12.82
N GLU A 360 59.73 11.20 13.50
CA GLU A 360 59.54 11.79 14.83
C GLU A 360 60.33 11.02 15.91
N ASP A 361 60.28 9.68 15.87
CA ASP A 361 61.06 8.80 16.75
C ASP A 361 62.57 8.99 16.53
N GLU A 362 63.02 9.13 15.28
CA GLU A 362 64.43 9.38 14.96
C GLU A 362 64.90 10.75 15.49
N LYS A 363 64.04 11.77 15.42
CA LYS A 363 64.32 13.10 15.98
C LYS A 363 64.39 13.05 17.50
N PHE A 364 63.45 12.34 18.14
CA PHE A 364 63.44 12.15 19.59
C PHE A 364 64.71 11.42 20.07
N GLU A 365 65.16 10.39 19.37
CA GLU A 365 66.38 9.66 19.73
C GLU A 365 67.64 10.52 19.56
N ARG A 366 67.71 11.36 18.52
CA ARG A 366 68.78 12.36 18.36
C ARG A 366 68.80 13.38 19.50
N GLU A 367 67.65 13.91 19.90
CA GLU A 367 67.55 14.83 21.05
C GLU A 367 67.98 14.14 22.36
N ARG A 368 67.62 12.87 22.54
CA ARG A 368 68.00 12.07 23.69
C ARG A 368 69.51 11.82 23.73
N GLN A 369 70.14 11.47 22.61
CA GLN A 369 71.59 11.28 22.51
C GLN A 369 72.35 12.57 22.79
N GLU A 370 71.88 13.71 22.26
CA GLU A 370 72.49 15.01 22.56
C GLU A 370 72.33 15.38 24.04
N THR A 371 71.18 15.06 24.65
CA THR A 371 70.96 15.25 26.09
C THR A 371 71.90 14.38 26.93
N MET A 372 72.11 13.11 26.56
CA MET A 372 73.08 12.25 27.22
C MET A 372 74.51 12.76 27.06
N ARG A 373 74.88 13.28 25.87
CA ARG A 373 76.20 13.87 25.62
C ARG A 373 76.44 15.10 26.50
N ILE A 374 75.44 15.97 26.63
CA ILE A 374 75.49 17.14 27.52
C ILE A 374 75.54 16.70 28.99
N ALA A 375 74.84 15.64 29.37
CA ALA A 375 74.90 15.08 30.73
C ALA A 375 76.26 14.44 31.04
N ALA A 376 76.91 13.80 30.06
CA ALA A 376 78.24 13.22 30.21
C ALA A 376 79.35 14.27 30.33
N GLN A 377 79.11 15.50 29.85
CA GLN A 377 80.02 16.65 30.05
C GLN A 377 79.81 17.36 31.39
N ARG A 378 78.96 16.85 32.28
CA ARG A 378 78.77 17.42 33.62
C ARG A 378 80.05 17.24 34.46
N PRO A 379 80.59 18.32 35.06
CA PRO A 379 81.68 18.21 36.02
C PRO A 379 81.22 17.41 37.25
N ILE A 380 82.06 16.48 37.73
CA ILE A 380 81.72 15.49 38.77
C ILE A 380 81.39 16.11 40.15
N GLU A 381 81.68 17.39 40.36
CA GLU A 381 81.52 18.06 41.66
C GLU A 381 80.22 18.89 41.80
N VAL A 382 79.31 18.87 40.82
CA VAL A 382 78.08 19.69 40.87
C VAL A 382 76.83 18.81 41.04
N HIS A 383 76.12 19.01 42.15
CA HIS A 383 74.85 18.33 42.47
C HIS A 383 73.81 18.55 41.35
N PRO A 384 73.05 17.52 40.92
CA PRO A 384 72.17 17.57 39.74
C PRO A 384 71.22 18.78 39.70
N ASP A 385 70.71 19.20 40.86
CA ASP A 385 69.74 20.30 41.00
C ASP A 385 70.32 21.69 40.66
N TYR A 386 71.64 21.87 40.77
CA TYR A 386 72.28 23.16 40.49
C TYR A 386 72.56 23.38 38.98
N TRP A 387 72.68 22.31 38.21
CA TRP A 387 72.97 22.40 36.77
C TRP A 387 71.74 22.79 35.94
N ASP A 388 70.57 22.24 36.27
CA ASP A 388 69.32 22.60 35.59
C ASP A 388 68.92 24.08 35.86
N TYR A 389 69.35 24.63 37.01
CA TYR A 389 69.16 26.04 37.36
C TYR A 389 69.93 27.01 36.43
N GLN A 390 71.07 26.61 35.85
CA GLN A 390 71.81 27.44 34.89
C GLN A 390 71.21 27.41 33.47
N LYS A 391 70.68 26.26 33.02
CA LYS A 391 70.04 26.17 31.70
C LYS A 391 68.74 26.96 31.62
N GLN A 392 67.95 27.02 32.70
CA GLN A 392 66.71 27.80 32.74
C GLN A 392 66.93 29.32 32.59
N ARG A 393 68.14 29.84 32.87
CA ARG A 393 68.43 31.28 32.74
C ARG A 393 68.58 31.79 31.30
N LYS A 394 68.77 30.91 30.30
CA LYS A 394 68.90 31.35 28.89
C LYS A 394 67.60 31.36 28.09
N PHE A 395 66.48 30.88 28.65
CA PHE A 395 65.16 30.89 27.99
C PHE A 395 64.14 31.85 28.63
N GLN A 396 64.57 32.76 29.50
CA GLN A 396 63.71 33.79 30.09
C GLN A 396 63.74 35.11 29.29
N PHE A 397 63.34 35.09 28.03
CA PHE A 397 62.77 36.26 27.36
C PHE A 397 61.77 35.80 26.29
N GLY A 398 60.50 35.67 26.68
CA GLY A 398 59.44 35.25 25.77
C GLY A 398 58.09 35.05 26.44
N LYS A 399 57.40 36.16 26.72
CA LYS A 399 55.95 36.27 26.96
C LYS A 399 55.34 35.37 28.06
N TYR A 400 55.28 35.93 29.26
CA TYR A 400 54.17 35.68 30.18
C TYR A 400 52.85 36.09 29.51
N THR A 401 51.95 35.12 29.33
CA THR A 401 50.50 35.38 29.25
C THR A 401 49.91 34.70 30.47
N TYR A 402 49.32 35.51 31.35
CA TYR A 402 48.59 35.06 32.53
C TYR A 402 47.44 34.16 32.09
N GLN A 403 47.52 32.86 32.37
CA GLN A 403 46.34 32.03 32.60
C GLN A 403 46.24 31.79 34.10
N GLN A 404 45.25 32.43 34.71
CA GLN A 404 44.79 32.12 36.05
C GLN A 404 44.30 30.66 36.07
N SER A 405 45.09 29.77 36.65
CA SER A 405 44.61 28.50 37.18
C SER A 405 43.74 28.81 38.40
N GLN A 406 42.42 28.69 38.23
CA GLN A 406 41.53 28.58 39.38
C GLN A 406 41.63 27.18 40.01
N PRO A 407 41.40 27.07 41.33
CA PRO A 407 41.62 25.85 42.08
C PRO A 407 40.58 24.79 41.72
N GLU A 408 41.03 23.53 41.60
CA GLU A 408 40.18 22.35 41.59
C GLU A 408 39.31 22.33 42.85
N SER A 409 38.10 22.85 42.75
CA SER A 409 37.06 22.65 43.75
C SER A 409 36.40 21.29 43.51
N SER A 410 36.50 20.43 44.51
CA SER A 410 36.01 19.05 44.53
C SER A 410 34.48 18.92 44.62
N TYR A 411 33.73 19.85 44.04
CA TYR A 411 32.26 19.92 44.10
C TYR A 411 31.55 19.67 42.75
N LYS A 412 32.08 18.83 41.87
CA LYS A 412 31.45 18.55 40.54
C LYS A 412 30.87 17.14 40.31
N LYS A 413 30.90 16.23 41.29
CA LYS A 413 30.53 14.83 41.01
C LYS A 413 29.03 14.49 41.07
N THR A 414 28.16 15.39 41.52
CA THR A 414 26.72 15.10 41.65
C THR A 414 25.83 15.87 40.66
N GLU A 415 26.11 17.14 40.34
CA GLU A 415 25.27 17.91 39.38
C GLU A 415 25.53 17.53 37.91
N ASP A 416 26.80 17.43 37.47
CA ASP A 416 27.15 16.97 36.10
C ASP A 416 26.66 15.54 35.82
N SER A 417 26.54 14.71 36.85
CA SER A 417 26.00 13.35 36.78
C SER A 417 24.47 13.35 36.57
N ILE A 418 23.76 14.24 37.27
CA ILE A 418 22.30 14.39 37.17
C ILE A 418 21.92 15.00 35.82
N ASP A 419 22.67 15.98 35.33
CA ASP A 419 22.38 16.65 34.07
C ASP A 419 22.70 15.76 32.86
N LYS A 420 23.81 15.01 32.87
CA LYS A 420 24.07 13.97 31.85
C LYS A 420 23.01 12.87 31.85
N LYS A 421 22.49 12.50 33.03
CA LYS A 421 21.41 11.49 33.15
C LYS A 421 20.09 12.02 32.62
N LYS A 422 19.77 13.30 32.83
CA LYS A 422 18.59 13.98 32.25
C LYS A 422 18.72 14.11 30.73
N GLU A 423 19.88 14.53 30.22
CA GLU A 423 20.12 14.63 28.78
C GLU A 423 19.99 13.27 28.07
N LYS A 424 20.52 12.20 28.67
CA LYS A 424 20.36 10.84 28.13
C LYS A 424 18.88 10.40 28.09
N LYS A 425 18.12 10.68 29.16
CA LYS A 425 16.67 10.39 29.21
C LYS A 425 15.90 11.18 28.17
N VAL A 426 16.20 12.47 28.00
CA VAL A 426 15.58 13.31 26.96
C VAL A 426 15.90 12.77 25.57
N ARG A 427 17.16 12.39 25.31
CA ARG A 427 17.56 11.80 24.04
C ARG A 427 16.85 10.48 23.76
N GLU A 428 16.72 9.61 24.75
CA GLU A 428 15.95 8.36 24.62
C GLU A 428 14.45 8.62 24.40
N ALA A 429 13.86 9.61 25.07
CA ALA A 429 12.47 10.00 24.85
C ALA A 429 12.23 10.53 23.43
N LEU A 430 13.13 11.37 22.91
CA LEU A 430 13.09 11.88 21.54
C LEU A 430 13.21 10.74 20.52
N LEU A 431 14.02 9.73 20.78
CA LEU A 431 14.21 8.59 19.87
C LEU A 431 13.13 7.51 19.95
N SER A 432 12.28 7.50 20.97
CA SER A 432 11.29 6.43 21.20
C SER A 432 9.83 6.89 21.14
N HIS A 433 9.54 8.19 21.29
CA HIS A 433 8.16 8.68 21.29
C HIS A 433 7.50 8.51 19.91
N PRO A 434 6.32 7.88 19.78
CA PRO A 434 5.68 7.67 18.47
C PRO A 434 5.21 9.00 17.86
N ILE A 435 5.64 9.32 16.65
CA ILE A 435 5.16 10.47 15.86
C ILE A 435 4.13 10.01 14.84
N LYS A 436 3.09 10.82 14.64
CA LYS A 436 2.06 10.56 13.62
C LYS A 436 2.66 10.74 12.23
N GLY A 437 2.46 9.76 11.35
CA GLY A 437 2.98 9.80 9.98
C GLY A 437 4.40 9.26 9.82
N GLU A 438 4.98 8.61 10.85
CA GLU A 438 6.31 7.97 10.74
C GLU A 438 6.40 6.91 9.66
N LEU A 439 5.28 6.30 9.28
CA LEU A 439 5.19 5.35 8.18
C LEU A 439 5.62 5.94 6.82
N TYR A 440 5.64 7.28 6.70
CA TYR A 440 6.10 7.97 5.49
C TYR A 440 7.63 8.03 5.36
N ILE A 441 8.36 7.70 6.42
CA ILE A 441 9.83 7.64 6.44
C ILE A 441 10.24 6.17 6.51
N ASP A 442 11.14 5.77 5.63
CA ASP A 442 11.59 4.40 5.51
C ASP A 442 12.81 4.13 6.41
N GLY A 443 12.98 2.87 6.81
CA GLY A 443 14.05 2.41 7.70
C GLY A 443 13.75 2.48 9.20
N GLU A 444 14.78 2.26 10.02
CA GLU A 444 14.63 2.24 11.49
C GLU A 444 14.12 3.58 12.02
N THR A 445 13.08 3.56 12.86
CA THR A 445 12.47 4.75 13.49
C THR A 445 13.49 5.66 14.20
N ARG A 446 14.62 5.09 14.63
CA ARG A 446 15.70 5.84 15.31
C ARG A 446 16.67 6.51 14.33
N ALA A 447 16.82 6.01 13.11
CA ALA A 447 17.83 6.49 12.16
C ALA A 447 17.52 7.91 11.68
N TRP A 448 16.31 8.15 11.19
CA TRP A 448 15.90 9.46 10.70
C TRP A 448 15.84 10.52 11.80
N ARG A 449 15.44 10.13 13.02
CA ARG A 449 15.46 11.02 14.19
C ARG A 449 16.87 11.42 14.59
N LYS A 450 17.84 10.49 14.51
CA LYS A 450 19.26 10.81 14.73
C LYS A 450 19.77 11.81 13.69
N ALA A 451 19.37 11.66 12.42
CA ALA A 451 19.75 12.58 11.35
C ALA A 451 19.21 14.00 11.63
N ILE A 452 17.96 14.13 12.08
CA ILE A 452 17.39 15.43 12.46
C ILE A 452 18.10 16.01 13.70
N LEU A 453 18.35 15.21 14.73
CA LEU A 453 19.05 15.69 15.92
C LEU A 453 20.46 16.20 15.59
N LYS A 454 21.19 15.48 14.73
CA LYS A 454 22.50 15.92 14.23
C LYS A 454 22.40 17.24 13.47
N TRP A 455 21.39 17.38 12.61
CA TRP A 455 21.14 18.63 11.90
C TRP A 455 20.82 19.79 12.86
N ILE A 456 20.04 19.56 13.92
CA ILE A 456 19.75 20.57 14.95
C ILE A 456 21.03 20.98 15.67
N ASP A 457 21.88 20.03 16.06
CA ASP A 457 23.15 20.33 16.73
C ASP A 457 24.07 21.22 15.86
N GLU A 458 24.00 21.06 14.54
CA GLU A 458 24.81 21.82 13.57
C GLU A 458 24.20 23.18 13.19
N ASN A 459 22.87 23.35 13.27
CA ASN A 459 22.16 24.53 12.75
C ASN A 459 21.46 25.37 13.83
N GLN A 460 21.40 24.90 15.08
CA GLN A 460 20.82 25.66 16.18
C GLN A 460 21.80 26.72 16.70
N SER A 461 21.49 27.99 16.47
CA SER A 461 22.22 29.12 17.05
C SER A 461 21.43 29.73 18.20
N GLY A 462 21.79 29.37 19.44
CA GLY A 462 21.18 29.89 20.66
C GLY A 462 19.71 29.48 20.86
N GLU A 463 18.84 30.46 21.12
CA GLU A 463 17.41 30.25 21.45
C GLU A 463 16.49 30.26 20.22
N THR A 464 17.03 30.44 19.01
CA THR A 464 16.26 30.54 17.77
C THR A 464 16.64 29.40 16.82
N MET A 465 15.62 28.69 16.31
CA MET A 465 15.77 27.61 15.34
C MET A 465 14.89 27.89 14.13
N VAL A 466 15.51 28.29 13.02
CA VAL A 466 14.82 28.54 11.75
C VAL A 466 15.01 27.32 10.86
N VAL A 467 13.91 26.67 10.48
CA VAL A 467 13.94 25.41 9.73
C VAL A 467 13.29 25.58 8.37
N SER A 468 14.07 25.42 7.31
CA SER A 468 13.53 25.14 5.98
C SER A 468 13.31 23.63 5.87
N LEU A 469 12.05 23.21 5.76
CA LEU A 469 11.71 21.79 5.71
C LEU A 469 12.29 21.12 4.46
N GLU A 470 12.42 21.86 3.35
CA GLU A 470 13.03 21.36 2.11
C GLU A 470 14.52 21.04 2.28
N LYS A 471 15.27 21.98 2.89
CA LYS A 471 16.70 21.76 3.18
C LYS A 471 16.91 20.61 4.16
N LEU A 472 16.03 20.48 5.16
CA LEU A 472 16.10 19.41 6.15
C LEU A 472 15.82 18.04 5.51
N ILE A 473 14.79 17.95 4.67
CA ILE A 473 14.49 16.74 3.90
C ILE A 473 15.66 16.36 2.99
N GLY A 474 16.28 17.34 2.31
CA GLY A 474 17.51 17.13 1.52
C GLY A 474 18.68 16.58 2.36
N HIS A 475 18.90 17.12 3.57
CA HIS A 475 19.92 16.63 4.50
C HIS A 475 19.63 15.22 5.02
N MET A 476 18.36 14.89 5.24
CA MET A 476 17.96 13.54 5.64
C MET A 476 18.28 12.53 4.53
N LYS A 477 18.00 12.86 3.26
CA LYS A 477 18.37 12.03 2.10
C LYS A 477 19.88 11.84 1.98
N SER A 478 20.67 12.91 2.11
CA SER A 478 22.14 12.81 2.07
C SER A 478 22.72 12.03 3.26
N SER A 479 21.97 11.91 4.36
CA SER A 479 22.31 11.09 5.52
C SER A 479 21.82 9.64 5.41
N GLY A 480 21.33 9.21 4.24
CA GLY A 480 20.87 7.85 3.98
C GLY A 480 19.46 7.52 4.47
N VAL A 481 18.61 8.52 4.69
CA VAL A 481 17.19 8.31 5.04
C VAL A 481 16.35 8.29 3.77
N SER A 482 15.66 7.17 3.52
CA SER A 482 14.66 7.00 2.45
C SER A 482 13.25 7.40 2.93
N PHE A 483 12.37 7.75 1.99
CA PHE A 483 10.96 8.08 2.26
C PHE A 483 10.03 7.18 1.45
N ASN A 484 8.95 6.71 2.08
CA ASN A 484 7.93 5.85 1.46
C ASN A 484 6.87 6.64 0.70
N GLN A 485 6.92 7.97 0.73
CA GLN A 485 5.94 8.89 0.17
C GLN A 485 6.65 10.12 -0.41
N ASN A 486 5.91 10.92 -1.18
CA ASN A 486 6.39 12.21 -1.69
C ASN A 486 6.97 13.07 -0.56
N ASP A 487 8.09 13.76 -0.82
CA ASP A 487 8.76 14.68 0.10
C ASP A 487 7.79 15.62 0.82
N ASN A 488 6.74 16.10 0.13
CA ASN A 488 5.71 16.96 0.72
C ASN A 488 4.91 16.29 1.85
N LEU A 489 4.68 14.99 1.77
CA LEU A 489 4.03 14.22 2.84
C LEU A 489 5.03 13.86 3.95
N ALA A 490 6.30 13.62 3.61
CA ALA A 490 7.38 13.41 4.58
C ALA A 490 7.70 14.66 5.42
N LYS A 491 7.41 15.87 4.91
CA LYS A 491 7.49 17.12 5.69
C LYS A 491 6.61 17.08 6.96
N TYR A 492 5.48 16.38 6.94
CA TYR A 492 4.55 16.32 8.07
C TYR A 492 5.14 15.66 9.33
N PRO A 493 5.61 14.39 9.32
CA PRO A 493 6.21 13.76 10.50
C PRO A 493 7.46 14.51 10.98
N VAL A 494 8.26 15.07 10.07
CA VAL A 494 9.44 15.89 10.42
C VAL A 494 9.03 17.15 11.19
N LYS A 495 7.99 17.84 10.75
CA LYS A 495 7.43 19.01 11.45
C LYS A 495 6.94 18.65 12.85
N VAL A 496 6.15 17.58 12.97
CA VAL A 496 5.61 17.13 14.26
C VAL A 496 6.73 16.72 15.22
N PHE A 497 7.81 16.11 14.71
CA PHE A 497 8.99 15.77 15.50
C PHE A 497 9.72 17.02 16.03
N LEU A 498 9.89 18.06 15.21
CA LEU A 498 10.53 19.32 15.62
C LEU A 498 9.71 20.05 16.69
N GLU A 499 8.39 20.06 16.56
CA GLU A 499 7.49 20.59 17.59
C GLU A 499 7.59 19.80 18.90
N PHE A 500 7.67 18.46 18.80
CA PHE A 500 7.88 17.58 19.95
C PHE A 500 9.25 17.82 20.60
N TYR A 501 10.31 18.06 19.82
CA TYR A 501 11.63 18.41 20.32
C TYR A 501 11.58 19.69 21.17
N VAL A 502 11.01 20.78 20.65
CA VAL A 502 10.89 22.05 21.38
C VAL A 502 10.11 21.87 22.68
N LYS A 503 8.99 21.12 22.63
CA LYS A 503 8.18 20.84 23.82
C LYS A 503 8.96 20.06 24.89
N THR A 504 9.71 19.05 24.48
CA THR A 504 10.48 18.18 25.37
C THR A 504 11.65 18.93 25.99
N ILE A 505 12.39 19.71 25.21
CA ILE A 505 13.51 20.54 25.68
C ILE A 505 13.04 21.61 26.67
N LYS A 506 11.87 22.23 26.41
CA LYS A 506 11.26 23.20 27.32
C LYS A 506 10.82 22.57 28.64
N ALA A 507 10.25 21.37 28.59
CA ALA A 507 9.74 20.67 29.78
C ALA A 507 10.87 20.12 30.66
N GLU A 508 11.84 19.43 30.05
CA GLU A 508 12.85 18.64 30.77
C GLU A 508 14.14 19.41 31.06
N LEU A 509 14.55 20.31 30.14
CA LEU A 509 15.80 21.06 30.25
C LEU A 509 15.58 22.55 30.54
N LYS A 510 14.34 23.01 30.64
CA LYS A 510 13.95 24.42 30.87
C LYS A 510 14.57 25.42 29.86
N LYS A 511 15.05 24.94 28.71
CA LYS A 511 15.59 25.78 27.62
C LYS A 511 14.44 26.25 26.73
N ARG A 512 14.43 27.54 26.36
CA ARG A 512 13.44 28.09 25.43
C ARG A 512 14.03 28.06 24.01
N ILE A 513 13.32 27.42 23.10
CA ILE A 513 13.65 27.40 21.67
C ILE A 513 12.46 27.98 20.92
N ASN A 514 12.68 29.04 20.16
CA ASN A 514 11.71 29.63 19.25
C ASN A 514 11.89 28.98 17.88
N LEU A 515 10.93 28.15 17.49
CA LEU A 515 10.92 27.44 16.21
C LEU A 515 10.11 28.25 15.19
N SER A 516 10.73 28.57 14.06
CA SER A 516 10.06 29.12 12.88
C SER A 516 10.32 28.26 11.65
N PHE A 517 9.28 28.06 10.84
CA PHE A 517 9.38 27.34 9.57
C PHE A 517 9.50 28.35 8.43
N GLN A 518 10.47 28.12 7.55
CA GLN A 518 10.54 28.77 6.24
C GLN A 518 9.91 27.80 5.23
N GLU A 519 8.80 28.23 4.61
CA GLU A 519 8.20 27.52 3.48
C GLU A 519 9.08 27.65 2.23
#